data_AF-A0A1C6LA95-F1
#
_entry.id   AF-A0A1C6LA95-F1
#
_cell.length_a   1.000
_cell.length_b   1.000
_cell.length_c   1.000
_cell.angle_alpha   90.00
_cell.angle_beta   90.00
_cell.angle_gamma   90.00
#
_symmetry.space_group_name_H-M   'P 1'
#
loop_
_entity.id
_entity.type
_entity.pdbx_description
1 polymer ?
#
loop_
_entity_poly.entity_id
_entity_poly.type
_entity_poly.pdbx_seq_one_letter_code
_entity_poly.pdbx_strand_id
1 'polypeptide(L)'
;MKLISLKCPECSSNLQIEEGRDKCFCQYCGAEISLNDYYSSHIYRKVDEARIKEAEYKKEVRVKQAEIDKEVRLKELEVEARRTKSSIVRVVVKLIAFAILVIVAAIFDVVGSTNFDLRGLANTAALILVMAPIVLIFLFLSEKK
;
A
#
# COMPACT_ATOMS: atom_id res chain seq x y z
N MET A 1 -31.26 57.90 33.43
CA MET A 1 -30.33 58.53 32.47
C MET A 1 -28.96 57.97 32.74
N LYS A 2 -28.33 57.29 31.78
CA LYS A 2 -26.95 56.79 31.90
C LYS A 2 -26.03 57.76 31.16
N LEU A 3 -24.92 58.13 31.79
CA LEU A 3 -23.91 59.04 31.24
C LEU A 3 -22.67 58.21 30.95
N ILE A 4 -22.17 58.27 29.71
CA ILE A 4 -20.93 57.61 29.33
C ILE A 4 -19.81 58.64 29.44
N SER A 5 -18.77 58.32 30.22
CA SER A 5 -17.54 59.11 30.28
C SER A 5 -16.58 58.65 29.20
N LEU A 6 -16.27 59.52 28.23
CA LEU A 6 -15.34 59.25 27.14
C LEU A 6 -14.22 60.28 27.16
N LYS A 7 -13.00 59.87 26.82
CA LYS A 7 -11.89 60.81 26.65
C LYS A 7 -11.87 61.33 25.22
N CYS A 8 -11.77 62.64 25.06
CA CYS A 8 -11.59 63.24 23.75
C CYS A 8 -10.22 62.83 23.16
N PRO A 9 -10.13 62.35 21.91
CA PRO A 9 -8.86 61.97 21.30
C PRO A 9 -7.91 63.15 21.03
N GLU A 10 -8.45 64.37 20.86
CA GLU A 10 -7.66 65.57 20.54
C GLU A 10 -7.13 66.29 21.79
N CYS A 11 -7.98 66.51 22.80
CA CYS A 11 -7.60 67.31 23.97
C CYS A 11 -7.51 66.50 25.27
N SER A 12 -7.72 65.18 25.21
CA SER A 12 -7.68 64.27 26.37
C SER A 12 -8.62 64.63 27.53
N SER A 13 -9.55 65.58 27.33
CA SER A 13 -10.53 65.98 28.33
C SER A 13 -11.59 64.88 28.51
N ASN A 14 -12.05 64.71 29.74
CA ASN A 14 -13.15 63.79 30.05
C ASN A 14 -14.48 64.46 29.66
N LEU A 15 -15.13 63.91 28.65
CA LEU A 15 -16.46 64.31 28.19
C LEU A 15 -17.50 63.38 28.81
N GLN A 16 -18.58 63.96 29.34
CA GLN A 16 -19.75 63.21 29.78
C GLN A 16 -20.83 63.39 28.72
N ILE A 17 -21.19 62.30 28.03
CA ILE A 17 -22.15 62.32 26.93
C ILE A 17 -23.39 61.54 27.35
N GLU A 18 -24.57 62.07 27.00
CA GLU A 18 -25.85 61.40 27.17
C GLU A 18 -26.01 60.28 26.13
N GLU A 19 -26.37 59.07 26.58
CA GLU A 19 -26.63 57.93 25.69
C GLU A 19 -27.73 58.27 24.67
N GLY A 20 -27.47 58.02 23.37
CA GLY A 20 -28.45 58.17 22.29
C GLY A 20 -28.11 59.17 21.18
N ARG A 21 -26.90 59.75 21.15
CA ARG A 21 -26.41 60.59 20.04
C ARG A 21 -25.25 59.92 19.30
N ASP A 22 -25.44 59.71 17.99
CA ASP A 22 -24.45 59.10 17.08
C ASP A 22 -23.22 60.01 16.83
N LYS A 23 -23.38 61.32 17.09
CA LYS A 23 -22.36 62.34 16.93
C LYS A 23 -22.35 63.26 18.14
N CYS A 24 -21.17 63.47 18.73
CA CYS A 24 -20.95 64.43 19.79
C CYS A 24 -19.83 65.39 19.44
N PHE A 25 -19.91 66.63 19.92
CA PHE A 25 -18.86 67.62 19.78
C PHE A 25 -18.20 67.82 21.14
N CYS A 26 -16.87 67.87 21.16
CA CYS A 26 -16.13 68.19 22.38
C CYS A 26 -16.39 69.64 22.80
N GLN A 27 -16.82 69.86 24.05
CA GLN A 27 -17.06 71.21 24.59
C GLN A 27 -15.79 72.04 24.76
N TYR A 28 -14.61 71.40 24.77
CA TYR A 28 -13.33 72.06 25.03
C TYR A 28 -12.55 72.40 23.77
N CYS A 29 -12.57 71.54 22.75
CA CYS A 29 -11.81 71.73 21.51
C CYS A 29 -12.67 71.78 20.24
N GLY A 30 -13.98 71.57 20.35
CA GLY A 30 -14.90 71.57 19.20
C GLY A 30 -14.80 70.36 18.27
N ALA A 31 -13.95 69.38 18.56
CA ALA A 31 -13.78 68.19 17.72
C ALA A 31 -15.06 67.35 17.63
N GLU A 32 -15.46 66.98 16.41
CA GLU A 32 -16.56 66.03 16.13
C GLU A 32 -16.08 64.60 16.42
N ILE A 33 -16.79 63.91 17.32
CA ILE A 33 -16.53 62.52 17.70
C ILE A 33 -17.78 61.71 17.32
N SER A 34 -17.62 60.77 16.39
CA SER A 34 -18.67 59.82 16.02
C SER A 34 -18.62 58.60 16.92
N LEU A 35 -19.73 58.34 17.61
CA LEU A 35 -19.92 57.15 18.46
C LEU A 35 -20.69 56.12 17.65
N ASN A 36 -20.05 55.58 16.61
CA ASN A 36 -20.62 54.45 15.88
C ASN A 36 -20.45 53.19 16.71
N ASP A 37 -21.49 52.91 17.48
CA ASP A 37 -21.66 51.72 18.27
C ASP A 37 -22.01 50.55 17.34
N TYR A 38 -21.02 49.87 16.78
CA TYR A 38 -21.17 48.45 16.49
C TYR A 38 -19.80 47.79 16.34
N TYR A 39 -19.45 47.01 17.35
CA TYR A 39 -18.49 45.92 17.27
C TYR A 39 -18.87 44.96 16.14
N SER A 40 -18.49 45.30 14.91
CA SER A 40 -18.36 44.34 13.83
C SER A 40 -16.87 44.08 13.63
N SER A 41 -16.23 43.52 14.65
CA SER A 41 -14.98 42.78 14.43
C SER A 41 -15.35 41.46 13.73
N HIS A 42 -15.85 41.53 12.49
CA HIS A 42 -15.85 40.36 11.63
C HIS A 42 -14.37 40.04 11.38
N ILE A 43 -13.85 39.09 12.15
CA ILE A 43 -12.58 38.43 11.85
C ILE A 43 -12.83 37.67 10.55
N TYR A 44 -12.65 38.34 9.41
CA TYR A 44 -12.59 37.71 8.11
C TYR A 44 -11.32 36.87 8.08
N ARG A 45 -11.39 35.65 8.59
CA ARG A 45 -10.35 34.66 8.37
C ARG A 45 -10.42 34.31 6.90
N LYS A 46 -9.58 34.95 6.09
CA LYS A 46 -9.38 34.62 4.67
C LYS A 46 -8.77 33.22 4.63
N VAL A 47 -9.63 32.22 4.59
CA VAL A 47 -9.23 30.82 4.44
C VAL A 47 -8.97 30.64 2.95
N ASP A 48 -7.70 30.52 2.58
CA ASP A 48 -7.33 30.22 1.19
C ASP A 48 -7.94 28.88 0.79
N GLU A 49 -9.03 28.92 0.02
CA GLU A 49 -9.73 27.74 -0.51
C GLU A 49 -8.78 26.81 -1.29
N ALA A 50 -7.74 27.39 -1.90
CA ALA A 50 -6.68 26.66 -2.58
C ALA A 50 -5.96 25.68 -1.62
N ARG A 51 -5.66 26.11 -0.39
CA ARG A 51 -4.91 25.31 0.58
C ARG A 51 -5.74 24.16 1.17
N ILE A 52 -7.06 24.34 1.23
CA ILE A 52 -7.99 23.27 1.65
C ILE A 52 -8.12 22.22 0.55
N LYS A 53 -8.29 22.64 -0.71
CA LYS A 53 -8.35 21.71 -1.86
C LYS A 53 -7.08 20.91 -2.03
N GLU A 54 -5.91 21.52 -1.82
CA GLU A 54 -4.63 20.79 -1.85
C GLU A 54 -4.54 19.72 -0.76
N ALA A 55 -5.03 20.03 0.45
CA ALA A 55 -5.02 19.08 1.57
C ALA A 55 -5.99 17.91 1.33
N GLU A 56 -7.16 18.16 0.74
CA GLU A 56 -8.12 17.13 0.33
C GLU A 56 -7.53 16.25 -0.78
N TYR A 57 -7.02 16.85 -1.85
CA TYR A 57 -6.40 16.12 -2.95
C TYR A 57 -5.22 15.26 -2.48
N LYS A 58 -4.37 15.79 -1.58
CA LYS A 58 -3.25 15.04 -1.01
C LYS A 58 -3.70 13.86 -0.17
N LYS A 59 -4.84 13.96 0.54
CA LYS A 59 -5.42 12.83 1.28
C LYS A 59 -5.95 11.78 0.32
N GLU A 60 -6.69 12.18 -0.71
CA GLU A 60 -7.24 11.26 -1.71
C GLU A 60 -6.14 10.50 -2.46
N VAL A 61 -5.07 11.19 -2.89
CA VAL A 61 -3.92 10.57 -3.55
C VAL A 61 -3.26 9.54 -2.63
N ARG A 62 -3.05 9.86 -1.34
CA ARG A 62 -2.46 8.92 -0.38
C ARG A 62 -3.31 7.67 -0.16
N VAL A 63 -4.64 7.83 -0.07
CA VAL A 63 -5.55 6.70 0.09
C VAL A 63 -5.51 5.80 -1.14
N LYS A 64 -5.59 6.37 -2.34
CA LYS A 64 -5.47 5.61 -3.60
C LYS A 64 -4.12 4.90 -3.72
N GLN A 65 -3.02 5.56 -3.34
CA GLN A 65 -1.69 4.94 -3.37
C GLN A 65 -1.60 3.74 -2.42
N ALA A 66 -2.19 3.86 -1.22
CA ALA A 66 -2.21 2.78 -0.24
C ALA A 66 -3.10 1.60 -0.64
N GLU A 67 -4.16 1.84 -1.41
CA GLU A 67 -5.01 0.78 -1.97
C GLU A 67 -4.28 0.02 -3.08
N ILE A 68 -3.64 0.75 -4.01
CA ILE A 68 -2.84 0.15 -5.08
C ILE A 68 -1.68 -0.68 -4.51
N ASP A 69 -0.98 -0.18 -3.50
CA ASP A 69 0.14 -0.91 -2.87
C ASP A 69 -0.31 -2.25 -2.26
N LYS A 70 -1.48 -2.27 -1.61
CA LYS A 70 -2.07 -3.50 -1.08
C LYS A 70 -2.42 -4.49 -2.18
N GLU A 71 -3.04 -4.03 -3.25
CA GLU A 71 -3.41 -4.89 -4.40
C GLU A 71 -2.19 -5.47 -5.09
N VAL A 72 -1.14 -4.67 -5.29
CA VAL A 72 0.14 -5.11 -5.87
C VAL A 72 0.75 -6.21 -5.01
N ARG A 73 0.82 -6.00 -3.70
CA ARG A 73 1.41 -6.96 -2.77
C ARG A 73 0.64 -8.28 -2.68
N LEU A 74 -0.70 -8.23 -2.74
CA LEU A 74 -1.54 -9.42 -2.83
C LEU A 74 -1.26 -10.20 -4.12
N LYS A 75 -1.18 -9.51 -5.26
CA LYS A 75 -0.87 -10.15 -6.56
C LYS A 75 0.53 -10.76 -6.58
N GLU A 76 1.53 -10.12 -6.00
CA GLU A 76 2.89 -10.66 -5.90
C GLU A 76 2.92 -11.99 -5.12
N LEU A 77 2.26 -12.02 -3.95
CA LEU A 77 2.14 -13.24 -3.14
C LEU A 77 1.42 -14.37 -3.88
N GLU A 78 0.36 -14.06 -4.64
CA GLU A 78 -0.34 -15.04 -5.46
C GLU A 78 0.51 -15.59 -6.62
N VAL A 79 1.31 -14.73 -7.26
CA VAL A 79 2.21 -15.13 -8.35
C VAL A 79 3.35 -16.03 -7.82
N GLU A 80 3.93 -15.69 -6.67
CA GLU A 80 4.95 -16.51 -6.01
C GLU A 80 4.41 -17.87 -5.57
N ALA A 81 3.21 -17.91 -4.99
CA ALA A 81 2.53 -19.16 -4.63
C ALA A 81 2.21 -20.01 -5.86
N ARG A 82 1.89 -19.40 -7.01
CA ARG A 82 1.64 -20.12 -8.26
C ARG A 82 2.92 -20.67 -8.90
N ARG A 83 4.04 -19.93 -8.81
CA ARG A 83 5.35 -20.38 -9.31
C ARG A 83 5.88 -21.60 -8.54
N THR A 84 5.79 -21.58 -7.22
CA THR A 84 6.23 -22.70 -6.36
C THR A 84 5.36 -23.95 -6.56
N LYS A 85 4.05 -23.79 -6.78
CA LYS A 85 3.17 -24.92 -7.13
C LYS A 85 3.55 -25.56 -8.46
N SER A 86 3.94 -24.78 -9.48
CA SER A 86 4.33 -25.31 -10.79
C SER A 86 5.61 -26.14 -10.77
N SER A 87 6.62 -25.75 -9.96
CA SER A 87 7.85 -26.53 -9.83
C SER A 87 7.60 -27.85 -9.11
N ILE A 88 6.83 -27.83 -8.00
CA ILE A 88 6.50 -29.05 -7.24
C ILE A 88 5.72 -30.06 -8.09
N VAL A 89 4.72 -29.62 -8.86
CA VAL A 89 3.94 -30.52 -9.72
C VAL A 89 4.83 -31.19 -10.78
N ARG A 90 5.77 -30.46 -11.39
CA ARG A 90 6.73 -31.04 -12.36
C ARG A 90 7.63 -32.10 -11.74
N VAL A 91 8.10 -31.89 -10.51
CA VAL A 91 8.92 -32.87 -9.79
C VAL A 91 8.12 -34.13 -9.47
N VAL A 92 6.89 -33.97 -8.96
CA VAL A 92 6.03 -35.10 -8.59
C VAL A 92 5.68 -35.96 -9.81
N VAL A 93 5.33 -35.35 -10.95
CA VAL A 93 5.02 -36.08 -12.19
C VAL A 93 6.23 -36.90 -12.67
N LYS A 94 7.44 -36.34 -12.62
CA LYS A 94 8.68 -37.05 -12.99
C LYS A 94 8.95 -38.25 -12.06
N LEU A 95 8.73 -38.09 -10.74
CA LEU A 95 8.91 -39.18 -9.78
C LEU A 95 7.91 -40.33 -10.00
N ILE A 96 6.65 -40.02 -10.29
CA ILE A 96 5.63 -41.04 -10.59
C ILE A 96 5.99 -41.78 -11.88
N ALA A 97 6.36 -41.07 -12.94
CA ALA A 97 6.79 -41.69 -14.20
C ALA A 97 8.01 -42.62 -14.01
N PHE A 98 8.96 -42.22 -13.16
CA PHE A 98 10.12 -43.05 -12.82
C PHE A 98 9.74 -44.30 -12.03
N ALA A 99 8.86 -44.18 -11.02
CA ALA A 99 8.39 -45.34 -10.25
C ALA A 99 7.73 -46.39 -11.17
N ILE A 100 6.93 -45.94 -12.14
CA ILE A 100 6.32 -46.83 -13.15
C ILE A 100 7.40 -47.53 -13.99
N LEU A 101 8.43 -46.80 -14.43
CA LEU A 101 9.52 -47.36 -15.24
C LEU A 101 10.31 -48.42 -14.47
N VAL A 102 10.62 -48.19 -13.19
CA VAL A 102 11.28 -49.16 -12.32
C VAL A 102 10.43 -50.41 -12.12
N ILE A 103 9.12 -50.25 -11.91
CA ILE A 103 8.19 -51.38 -11.79
C ILE A 103 8.17 -52.20 -13.08
N VAL A 104 8.11 -51.54 -14.24
CA VAL A 104 8.16 -52.21 -15.55
C VAL A 104 9.48 -52.96 -15.73
N ALA A 105 10.61 -52.34 -15.41
CA ALA A 105 11.92 -52.99 -15.48
C ALA A 105 12.00 -54.23 -14.58
N ALA A 106 11.51 -54.14 -13.34
CA ALA A 106 11.46 -55.28 -12.42
C ALA A 106 10.57 -56.42 -12.92
N ILE A 107 9.45 -56.10 -13.58
CA ILE A 107 8.58 -57.10 -14.22
C ILE A 107 9.33 -57.77 -15.39
N PHE A 108 10.04 -57.01 -16.21
CA PHE A 108 10.86 -57.55 -17.29
C PHE A 108 11.99 -58.45 -16.78
N ASP A 109 12.64 -58.11 -15.67
CA ASP A 109 13.66 -58.95 -15.04
C ASP A 109 13.07 -60.28 -14.54
N VAL A 110 11.90 -60.24 -13.89
CA VAL A 110 11.20 -61.44 -13.39
C VAL A 110 10.74 -62.33 -14.55
N VAL A 111 10.16 -61.76 -15.62
CA VAL A 111 9.72 -62.50 -16.81
C VAL A 111 10.91 -63.02 -17.64
N GLY A 112 12.03 -62.29 -17.65
CA GLY A 112 13.28 -62.73 -18.25
C GLY A 112 13.89 -63.91 -17.50
N SER A 113 13.76 -63.97 -16.16
CA SER A 113 14.27 -65.07 -15.35
C SER A 113 13.59 -66.43 -15.63
N THR A 114 12.34 -66.42 -16.12
CA THR A 114 11.59 -67.64 -16.46
C THR A 114 11.79 -68.10 -17.90
N ASN A 115 12.21 -67.22 -18.81
CA ASN A 115 12.44 -67.53 -20.22
C ASN A 115 13.94 -67.55 -20.51
N PHE A 116 14.51 -68.75 -20.50
CA PHE A 116 15.92 -69.01 -20.70
C PHE A 116 16.35 -68.70 -22.15
N ASP A 117 17.00 -67.56 -22.35
CA ASP A 117 18.25 -67.42 -23.13
C ASP A 117 18.97 -66.13 -22.69
N LEU A 118 19.64 -66.28 -21.54
CA LEU A 118 19.76 -65.30 -20.45
C LEU A 118 21.10 -64.54 -20.41
N ARG A 119 22.01 -64.77 -21.36
CA ARG A 119 23.37 -64.20 -21.33
C ARG A 119 23.49 -62.78 -21.89
N GLY A 120 22.58 -62.36 -22.77
CA GLY A 120 22.57 -61.00 -23.34
C GLY A 120 21.88 -59.95 -22.46
N LEU A 121 20.85 -60.36 -21.71
CA LEU A 121 19.95 -59.45 -20.99
C LEU A 121 20.45 -59.05 -19.59
N ALA A 122 21.21 -59.93 -18.92
CA ALA A 122 21.80 -59.64 -17.61
C ALA A 122 22.75 -58.43 -17.66
N ASN A 123 23.48 -58.28 -18.76
CA ASN A 123 24.37 -57.13 -18.97
C ASN A 123 23.59 -55.84 -19.24
N THR A 124 22.43 -55.90 -19.90
CA THR A 124 21.60 -54.72 -20.20
C THR A 124 20.83 -54.24 -18.98
N ALA A 125 20.29 -55.15 -18.17
CA ALA A 125 19.60 -54.80 -16.92
C ALA A 125 20.57 -54.17 -15.90
N ALA A 126 21.78 -54.72 -15.78
CA ALA A 126 22.84 -54.15 -14.93
C ALA A 126 23.26 -52.74 -15.39
N LEU A 127 23.37 -52.50 -16.70
CA LEU A 127 23.64 -51.17 -17.24
C LEU A 127 22.51 -50.18 -16.93
N ILE A 128 21.24 -50.59 -17.00
CA ILE A 128 20.11 -49.71 -16.68
C ILE A 128 20.09 -49.34 -15.19
N LEU A 129 20.39 -50.29 -14.29
CA LEU A 129 20.50 -50.02 -12.85
C LEU A 129 21.64 -49.07 -12.48
N VAL A 130 22.75 -49.09 -13.22
CA VAL A 130 23.89 -48.19 -13.00
C VAL A 130 23.69 -46.84 -13.69
N MET A 131 23.06 -46.79 -14.86
CA MET A 131 22.84 -45.56 -15.61
C MET A 131 21.66 -44.75 -15.08
N ALA A 132 20.64 -45.40 -14.50
CA ALA A 132 19.49 -44.73 -13.89
C ALA A 132 19.89 -43.70 -12.80
N PRO A 133 20.73 -44.02 -11.79
CA PRO A 133 21.15 -43.03 -10.80
C PRO A 133 22.05 -41.94 -11.38
N ILE A 134 22.86 -42.25 -12.40
CA ILE A 134 23.73 -41.28 -13.07
C ILE A 134 22.89 -40.24 -13.83
N VAL A 135 21.87 -40.69 -14.57
CA VAL A 135 20.92 -39.80 -15.25
C VAL A 135 20.10 -38.98 -14.25
N LEU A 136 19.79 -39.55 -13.08
CA LEU A 136 19.10 -38.87 -11.98
C LEU A 136 19.96 -37.72 -11.41
N ILE A 137 21.26 -37.95 -11.21
CA ILE A 137 22.21 -36.92 -10.78
C ILE A 137 22.34 -35.83 -11.84
N PHE A 138 22.45 -36.18 -13.12
CA PHE A 138 22.54 -35.20 -14.21
C PHE A 138 21.29 -34.35 -14.37
N LEU A 139 20.10 -34.95 -14.27
CA LEU A 139 18.83 -34.20 -14.34
C LEU A 139 18.65 -33.27 -13.14
N PHE A 140 19.04 -33.71 -11.94
CA PHE A 140 18.99 -32.89 -10.73
C PHE A 140 19.99 -31.73 -10.78
N LEU A 141 21.17 -31.93 -11.37
CA LEU A 141 22.17 -30.87 -11.58
C LEU A 141 21.75 -29.87 -12.68
N SER A 142 21.05 -30.33 -13.71
CA SER A 142 20.53 -29.46 -14.79
C SER A 142 19.41 -28.54 -14.30
N GLU A 143 18.62 -28.96 -13.30
CA GLU A 143 17.57 -28.12 -12.70
C GLU A 143 18.11 -27.00 -11.80
N LYS A 144 19.39 -27.04 -11.41
CA LYS A 144 20.02 -26.04 -10.53
C LYS A 144 20.68 -24.85 -11.26
N LYS A 145 20.69 -24.85 -12.59
CA LYS A 145 21.33 -23.82 -13.42
C LYS A 145 20.28 -23.03 -14.20
#